data_AF-A0A7D9H6L9-F1
#
_entry.id   AF-A0A7D9H6L9-F1
#
_cell.length_a   1.000
_cell.length_b   1.000
_cell.length_c   1.000
_cell.angle_alpha   90.00
_cell.angle_beta   90.00
_cell.angle_gamma   90.00
#
_symmetry.space_group_name_H-M   'P 1'
#
loop_
_entity.id
_entity.type
_entity.pdbx_description
1 polymer ?
#
loop_
_entity_poly.entity_id
_entity_poly.type
_entity_poly.pdbx_seq_one_letter_code
_entity_poly.pdbx_strand_id
1 'polypeptide(L)'
;YINEDGELALAYETQKTINKQLELELQDEKSKYKSHEREYKLEIEKLREDNDRQQRLLAANLSTTPQSQGEAYMQHEITRLTTENLDLHDKNDTLSQSVHKMKKQIKLLTKKLKESGIRKKDRDYFGMFSYPSGEEMNIMKQLVTELKPRTAVTLLPGLPAYIVFMCIRHTDYINDEDKVRALISAFTNSVKKVIKKRHEDFESTVLWLSNTLRLLHNMKQYSGDRAFQKMNTPKQNEQCLRNFDLSEYRQVLSDMAVWIFQGLIKSFAEKIQPFIVPAILEHEEIPGISGNKPSGFRGRASSVESPVTDQKPTKMLLQELTNHHKILTFYGVDPEEQLQPIIQAAHLLQARKTEEDVASVCEMCSALTPLQICKILNLYTPVDEFEQRVPVAFIRKVQAQLQEKQTLLMDVKYCFPVRFPFNPSVICLEDIEVPEVLKIKLLEKL
;
A
#
# COMPACT_ATOMS: atom_id res chain seq x y z
N TYR A 1 -58.23 -29.19 1.06
CA TYR A 1 -58.56 -27.96 1.79
C TYR A 1 -57.28 -27.43 2.39
N ILE A 2 -56.62 -26.56 1.63
CA ILE A 2 -55.39 -25.88 2.05
C ILE A 2 -55.84 -24.75 2.97
N ASN A 3 -55.19 -24.65 4.12
CA ASN A 3 -55.59 -23.79 5.23
C ASN A 3 -55.15 -22.35 4.96
N GLU A 4 -55.81 -21.69 3.99
CA GLU A 4 -55.51 -20.31 3.55
C GLU A 4 -55.47 -19.32 4.72
N ASP A 5 -56.31 -19.54 5.74
CA ASP A 5 -56.34 -18.72 6.96
C ASP A 5 -55.06 -18.85 7.81
N GLY A 6 -54.42 -20.03 7.80
CA GLY A 6 -53.17 -20.27 8.54
C GLY A 6 -51.95 -19.66 7.86
N GLU A 7 -51.91 -19.68 6.52
CA GLU A 7 -50.85 -19.03 5.74
C GLU A 7 -50.96 -17.51 5.83
N LEU A 8 -52.19 -16.98 5.81
CA LEU A 8 -52.44 -15.55 5.96
C LEU A 8 -52.03 -15.04 7.35
N ALA A 9 -52.32 -15.80 8.40
CA ALA A 9 -51.91 -15.47 9.77
C ALA A 9 -50.38 -15.47 9.93
N LEU A 10 -49.68 -16.44 9.34
CA LEU A 10 -48.23 -16.53 9.38
C LEU A 10 -47.57 -15.37 8.60
N ALA A 11 -48.12 -15.01 7.45
CA ALA A 11 -47.67 -13.87 6.66
C ALA A 11 -47.84 -12.55 7.45
N TYR A 12 -48.97 -12.39 8.15
CA TYR A 12 -49.24 -11.22 8.98
C TYR A 12 -48.31 -11.11 10.19
N GLU A 13 -48.02 -12.21 10.88
CA GLU A 13 -47.03 -12.22 11.97
C GLU A 13 -45.61 -11.90 11.47
N THR A 14 -45.24 -12.46 10.32
CA THR A 14 -43.94 -12.20 9.69
C THR A 14 -43.81 -10.73 9.32
N GLN A 15 -44.85 -10.14 8.71
CA GLN A 15 -44.89 -8.73 8.37
C GLN A 15 -44.81 -7.83 9.60
N LYS A 16 -45.52 -8.18 10.69
CA LYS A 16 -45.46 -7.43 11.95
C LYS A 16 -44.07 -7.44 12.57
N THR A 17 -43.37 -8.57 12.47
CA THR A 17 -42.00 -8.72 12.97
C THR A 17 -41.01 -7.90 12.15
N ILE A 18 -41.15 -7.93 10.81
CA ILE A 18 -40.33 -7.11 9.89
C ILE A 18 -40.56 -5.62 10.14
N ASN A 19 -41.81 -5.18 10.29
CA ASN A 19 -42.13 -3.78 10.57
C ASN A 19 -41.50 -3.31 11.89
N LYS A 20 -41.54 -4.16 12.93
CA LYS A 20 -40.91 -3.84 14.22
C LYS A 20 -39.38 -3.76 14.12
N GLN A 21 -38.76 -4.62 13.30
CA GLN A 21 -37.33 -4.58 13.04
C GLN A 21 -36.94 -3.30 12.28
N LEU A 22 -37.70 -2.93 11.25
CA LEU A 22 -37.51 -1.70 10.50
C LEU A 22 -37.70 -0.44 11.37
N GLU A 23 -38.66 -0.44 12.29
CA GLU A 23 -38.83 0.65 13.26
C GLU A 23 -37.60 0.81 14.17
N LEU A 24 -37.03 -0.30 14.66
CA LEU A 24 -35.83 -0.29 15.49
C LEU A 24 -34.60 0.20 14.73
N GLU A 25 -34.41 -0.27 13.49
CA GLU A 25 -33.33 0.17 12.62
C GLU A 25 -33.44 1.66 12.28
N LEU A 26 -34.65 2.14 11.98
CA LEU A 26 -34.91 3.56 11.74
C LEU A 26 -34.63 4.41 12.98
N GLN A 27 -34.96 3.91 14.17
CA GLN A 27 -34.69 4.62 15.42
C GLN A 27 -33.19 4.68 15.75
N ASP A 28 -32.44 3.60 15.50
CA ASP A 28 -30.99 3.56 15.66
C ASP A 28 -30.29 4.52 14.67
N GLU A 29 -30.70 4.49 13.40
CA GLU A 29 -30.15 5.37 12.37
C GLU A 29 -30.42 6.85 12.68
N LYS A 30 -31.63 7.17 13.17
CA LYS A 30 -31.98 8.53 13.62
C LYS A 30 -31.15 8.96 14.82
N SER A 31 -30.81 8.04 15.73
CA SER A 31 -29.94 8.32 16.88
C SER A 31 -28.51 8.62 16.43
N LYS A 32 -27.97 7.79 15.52
CA LYS A 32 -26.64 7.99 14.91
C LYS A 32 -26.57 9.32 14.18
N TYR A 33 -27.57 9.66 13.38
CA TYR A 33 -27.63 10.92 12.65
C TYR A 33 -27.60 12.13 13.60
N LYS A 34 -28.40 12.10 14.68
CA LYS A 34 -28.37 13.14 15.71
C LYS A 34 -27.05 13.24 16.47
N SER A 35 -26.26 12.17 16.54
CA SER A 35 -24.93 12.19 17.14
C SER A 35 -23.94 12.89 16.20
N HIS A 36 -23.90 12.48 14.93
CA HIS A 36 -23.05 13.10 13.92
C HIS A 36 -23.39 14.58 13.71
N GLU A 37 -24.67 14.96 13.74
CA GLU A 37 -25.08 16.36 13.64
C GLU A 37 -24.53 17.19 14.82
N ARG A 38 -24.47 16.62 16.03
CA ARG A 38 -23.86 17.28 17.19
C ARG A 38 -22.35 17.41 17.05
N GLU A 39 -21.68 16.37 16.57
CA GLU A 39 -20.23 16.40 16.31
C GLU A 39 -19.86 17.43 15.25
N TYR A 40 -20.58 17.46 14.11
CA TYR A 40 -20.33 18.46 13.06
C TYR A 40 -20.60 19.89 13.55
N LYS A 41 -21.61 20.11 14.41
CA LYS A 41 -21.85 21.43 15.01
C LYS A 41 -20.68 21.86 15.90
N LEU A 42 -20.16 20.96 16.73
CA LEU A 42 -18.99 21.25 17.58
C LEU A 42 -17.74 21.52 16.74
N GLU A 43 -17.53 20.79 15.65
CA GLU A 43 -16.38 21.00 14.78
C GLU A 43 -16.47 22.33 14.00
N ILE A 44 -17.67 22.72 13.56
CA ILE A 44 -17.91 24.04 12.96
C ILE A 44 -17.64 25.16 13.97
N GLU A 45 -18.04 24.99 15.22
CA GLU A 45 -17.81 25.98 16.28
C GLU A 45 -16.32 26.12 16.58
N LYS A 46 -15.59 25.00 16.70
CA LYS A 46 -14.13 24.98 16.84
C LYS A 46 -13.42 25.66 15.67
N LEU A 47 -13.82 25.36 14.43
CA LEU A 47 -13.24 25.98 13.23
C LEU A 47 -13.51 27.49 13.17
N ARG A 48 -14.64 27.96 13.68
CA ARG A 48 -14.94 29.39 13.79
C ARG A 48 -14.04 30.06 14.83
N GLU A 49 -13.87 29.45 16.00
CA GLU A 49 -12.96 29.96 17.04
C GLU A 49 -11.51 30.03 16.53
N ASP A 50 -11.04 29.00 15.82
CA ASP A 50 -9.71 28.98 15.23
C ASP A 50 -9.55 30.04 14.13
N ASN A 51 -10.57 30.27 13.30
CA ASN A 51 -10.54 31.30 12.27
C ASN A 51 -10.53 32.72 12.88
N ASP A 52 -11.37 32.98 13.88
CA ASP A 52 -11.36 34.24 14.64
C ASP A 52 -10.00 34.47 15.31
N ARG A 53 -9.38 33.41 15.84
CA ARG A 53 -8.05 33.46 16.44
C ARG A 53 -6.97 33.77 15.40
N GLN A 54 -7.01 33.14 14.23
CA GLN A 54 -6.09 33.42 13.13
C GLN A 54 -6.24 34.86 12.62
N GLN A 55 -7.48 35.37 12.51
CA GLN A 55 -7.72 36.77 12.14
C GLN A 55 -7.15 37.75 13.18
N ARG A 56 -7.28 37.46 14.47
CA ARG A 56 -6.65 38.27 15.54
C ARG A 56 -5.13 38.25 15.48
N LEU A 57 -4.53 37.11 15.17
CA LEU A 57 -3.07 36.98 15.02
C LEU A 57 -2.56 37.75 13.80
N LEU A 58 -3.25 37.66 12.66
CA LEU A 58 -2.94 38.44 11.47
C LEU A 58 -3.04 39.96 11.74
N ALA A 59 -4.07 40.38 12.49
CA ALA A 59 -4.23 41.79 12.89
C ALA A 59 -3.13 42.26 13.85
N ALA A 60 -2.71 41.41 14.81
CA ALA A 60 -1.61 41.73 15.73
C ALA A 60 -0.25 41.80 15.01
N ASN A 61 -0.02 40.93 14.02
CA ASN A 61 1.20 40.87 13.20
C ASN A 61 1.46 42.13 12.37
N LEU A 62 0.43 42.95 12.09
CA LEU A 62 0.58 44.26 11.44
C LEU A 62 1.14 45.35 12.37
N SER A 63 1.30 45.09 13.68
CA SER A 63 1.53 46.14 14.68
C SER A 63 2.84 46.07 15.50
N THR A 64 3.70 45.04 15.36
CA THR A 64 4.89 44.86 16.22
C THR A 64 6.17 44.43 15.50
N THR A 65 7.33 44.83 16.04
CA THR A 65 8.68 44.75 15.43
C THR A 65 9.30 43.34 15.32
N PRO A 66 10.25 43.13 14.36
CA PRO A 66 10.63 41.81 13.82
C PRO A 66 11.32 40.83 14.79
N GLN A 67 12.00 41.30 15.83
CA GLN A 67 12.79 40.41 16.72
C GLN A 67 11.96 39.66 17.76
N SER A 68 10.77 40.15 18.13
CA SER A 68 9.85 39.44 19.04
C SER A 68 8.93 38.43 18.32
N GLN A 69 8.91 38.46 16.98
CA GLN A 69 7.98 37.68 16.14
C GLN A 69 8.35 36.19 16.08
N GLY A 70 9.64 35.86 15.95
CA GLY A 70 10.09 34.46 15.87
C GLY A 70 9.89 33.69 17.17
N GLU A 71 10.08 34.35 18.31
CA GLU A 71 9.98 33.73 19.63
C GLU A 71 8.51 33.50 20.03
N ALA A 72 7.62 34.46 19.75
CA ALA A 72 6.18 34.28 19.92
C ALA A 72 5.61 33.19 19.01
N TYR A 73 6.07 33.11 17.74
CA TYR A 73 5.65 32.06 16.81
C TYR A 73 6.08 30.66 17.28
N MET A 74 7.34 30.51 17.72
CA MET A 74 7.83 29.24 18.25
C MET A 74 7.09 28.82 19.52
N GLN A 75 6.85 29.74 20.47
CA GLN A 75 6.07 29.42 21.68
C GLN A 75 4.63 29.02 21.36
N HIS A 76 4.01 29.66 20.37
CA HIS A 76 2.68 29.27 19.91
C HIS A 76 2.66 27.90 19.25
N GLU A 77 3.64 27.58 18.40
CA GLU A 77 3.70 26.29 17.73
C GLU A 77 3.99 25.15 18.70
N ILE A 78 4.85 25.39 19.71
CA ILE A 78 5.07 24.46 20.82
C ILE A 78 3.75 24.22 21.59
N THR A 79 2.99 25.27 21.90
CA THR A 79 1.71 25.14 22.62
C THR A 79 0.66 24.40 21.78
N ARG A 80 0.61 24.66 20.47
CA ARG A 80 -0.29 23.98 19.53
C ARG A 80 0.03 22.49 19.43
N LEU A 81 1.30 22.15 19.17
CA LEU A 81 1.76 20.76 19.09
C LEU A 81 1.61 20.02 20.42
N THR A 82 1.77 20.71 21.56
CA THR A 82 1.54 20.10 22.88
C THR A 82 0.07 19.75 23.09
N THR A 83 -0.84 20.64 22.67
CA THR A 83 -2.28 20.42 22.76
C THR A 83 -2.74 19.31 21.81
N GLU A 84 -2.24 19.30 20.58
CA GLU A 84 -2.53 18.26 19.59
C GLU A 84 -2.03 16.89 20.04
N ASN A 85 -0.84 16.83 20.65
CA ASN A 85 -0.32 15.59 21.25
C ASN A 85 -1.19 15.10 22.41
N LEU A 86 -1.71 16.00 23.25
CA LEU A 86 -2.61 15.64 24.33
C LEU A 86 -3.94 15.08 23.80
N ASP A 87 -4.55 15.75 22.81
CA ASP A 87 -5.77 15.28 22.14
C ASP A 87 -5.56 13.91 21.46
N LEU A 88 -4.40 13.70 20.84
CA LEU A 88 -4.03 12.42 20.22
C LEU A 88 -3.85 11.32 21.29
N HIS A 89 -3.25 11.64 22.43
CA HIS A 89 -3.15 10.73 23.57
C HIS A 89 -4.53 10.33 24.10
N ASP A 90 -5.43 11.29 24.32
CA ASP A 90 -6.80 11.02 24.80
C ASP A 90 -7.61 10.19 23.79
N LYS A 91 -7.45 10.43 22.48
CA LYS A 91 -8.03 9.59 21.43
C LYS A 91 -7.47 8.17 21.46
N ASN A 92 -6.16 8.02 21.64
CA ASN A 92 -5.51 6.72 21.71
C ASN A 92 -5.99 5.91 22.93
N ASP A 93 -6.19 6.57 24.07
CA ASP A 93 -6.75 5.96 25.27
C ASP A 93 -8.21 5.54 25.06
N THR A 94 -9.02 6.37 24.41
CA THR A 94 -10.41 6.07 24.08
C THR A 94 -10.52 4.88 23.12
N LEU A 95 -9.67 4.82 22.09
CA LEU A 95 -9.57 3.70 21.16
C LEU A 95 -9.12 2.43 21.90
N SER A 96 -8.13 2.53 22.79
CA SER A 96 -7.64 1.41 23.60
C SER A 96 -8.74 0.84 24.50
N GLN A 97 -9.55 1.70 25.12
CA GLN A 97 -10.72 1.27 25.90
C GLN A 97 -11.79 0.60 25.03
N SER A 98 -12.02 1.11 23.81
CA SER A 98 -12.96 0.52 22.85
C SER A 98 -12.50 -0.87 22.39
N VAL A 99 -11.20 -1.04 22.10
CA VAL A 99 -10.59 -2.35 21.82
C VAL A 99 -10.76 -3.29 23.02
N HIS A 100 -10.60 -2.80 24.25
CA HIS A 100 -10.81 -3.61 25.44
C HIS A 100 -12.27 -4.06 25.60
N LYS A 101 -13.24 -3.17 25.34
CA LYS A 101 -14.68 -3.51 25.34
C LYS A 101 -15.02 -4.53 24.27
N MET A 102 -14.56 -4.33 23.04
CA MET A 102 -14.77 -5.29 21.93
C MET A 102 -14.15 -6.65 22.25
N LYS A 103 -12.93 -6.71 22.82
CA LYS A 103 -12.32 -7.97 23.28
C LYS A 103 -13.16 -8.67 24.34
N LYS A 104 -13.75 -7.93 25.30
CA LYS A 104 -14.68 -8.51 26.29
C LYS A 104 -15.96 -9.03 25.63
N GLN A 105 -16.50 -8.31 24.66
CA GLN A 105 -17.71 -8.69 23.93
C GLN A 105 -17.48 -9.95 23.09
N ILE A 106 -16.33 -10.06 22.42
CA ILE A 106 -15.88 -11.28 21.72
C ILE A 106 -15.81 -12.44 22.71
N LYS A 107 -15.14 -12.29 23.87
CA LYS A 107 -15.09 -13.35 24.89
C LYS A 107 -16.47 -13.81 25.35
N LEU A 108 -17.41 -12.89 25.54
CA LEU A 108 -18.78 -13.20 25.95
C LEU A 108 -19.54 -13.95 24.84
N LEU A 109 -19.42 -13.50 23.59
CA LEU A 109 -20.03 -14.15 22.44
C LEU A 109 -19.43 -15.54 22.22
N THR A 110 -18.11 -15.71 22.35
CA THR A 110 -17.44 -17.02 22.32
C THR A 110 -17.98 -17.94 23.42
N LYS A 111 -18.21 -17.42 24.63
CA LYS A 111 -18.79 -18.20 25.74
C LYS A 111 -20.23 -18.62 25.45
N LYS A 112 -21.07 -17.70 24.97
CA LYS A 112 -22.45 -18.00 24.55
C LYS A 112 -22.50 -19.03 23.41
N LEU A 113 -21.56 -18.95 22.47
CA LEU A 113 -21.44 -19.92 21.37
C LEU A 113 -21.08 -21.32 21.88
N LYS A 114 -20.20 -21.42 22.90
CA LYS A 114 -19.88 -22.67 23.61
C LYS A 114 -21.08 -23.23 24.39
N GLU A 115 -21.92 -22.36 24.98
CA GLU A 115 -23.14 -22.74 25.70
C GLU A 115 -24.26 -23.22 24.75
N SER A 116 -24.34 -22.68 23.52
CA SER A 116 -25.34 -23.09 22.50
C SER A 116 -25.11 -24.45 21.83
N GLY A 117 -24.19 -25.28 22.35
CA GLY A 117 -23.95 -26.63 21.82
C GLY A 117 -23.19 -26.69 20.49
N ILE A 118 -22.95 -25.55 19.82
CA ILE A 118 -22.00 -25.42 18.70
C ILE A 118 -20.58 -25.42 19.28
N ARG A 119 -20.13 -26.60 19.71
CA ARG A 119 -18.70 -26.83 19.90
C ARG A 119 -18.10 -26.88 18.49
N LYS A 120 -17.48 -25.80 18.00
CA LYS A 120 -16.25 -25.99 17.20
C LYS A 120 -15.42 -26.89 18.13
N LYS A 121 -15.23 -28.17 17.78
CA LYS A 121 -14.19 -28.96 18.42
C LYS A 121 -12.96 -28.08 18.24
N ASP A 122 -12.44 -27.50 19.31
CA ASP A 122 -11.14 -26.86 19.35
C ASP A 122 -10.15 -28.00 19.01
N ARG A 123 -10.07 -28.37 17.72
CA ARG A 123 -9.00 -29.20 17.18
C ARG A 123 -7.83 -28.23 17.20
N ASP A 124 -6.87 -28.49 18.06
CA ASP A 124 -5.60 -27.78 18.05
C ASP A 124 -4.89 -28.12 16.73
N TYR A 125 -5.16 -27.30 15.71
CA TYR A 125 -4.54 -27.48 14.41
C TYR A 125 -3.06 -27.16 14.51
N PHE A 126 -2.22 -28.01 13.94
CA PHE A 126 -0.77 -27.83 13.93
C PHE A 126 -0.31 -26.77 12.91
N GLY A 127 -1.23 -26.25 12.10
CA GLY A 127 -0.96 -25.24 11.08
C GLY A 127 -0.33 -25.86 9.84
N MET A 128 -0.75 -27.06 9.48
CA MET A 128 -0.25 -27.80 8.32
C MET A 128 -1.40 -28.17 7.38
N PHE A 129 -1.11 -28.29 6.08
CA PHE A 129 -2.04 -28.86 5.11
C PHE A 129 -1.44 -30.12 4.51
N SER A 130 -2.12 -31.25 4.68
CA SER A 130 -1.78 -32.49 3.97
C SER A 130 -2.50 -32.53 2.62
N TYR A 131 -1.90 -33.26 1.67
CA TYR A 131 -2.43 -33.48 0.34
C TYR A 131 -1.85 -34.77 -0.27
N PRO A 132 -2.54 -35.43 -1.21
CA PRO A 132 -2.02 -36.60 -1.92
C PRO A 132 -0.79 -36.26 -2.77
N SER A 133 0.22 -37.13 -2.79
CA SER A 133 1.41 -36.91 -3.63
C SER A 133 1.03 -36.92 -5.12
N GLY A 134 1.63 -36.04 -5.92
CA GLY A 134 1.30 -35.87 -7.35
C GLY A 134 0.25 -34.80 -7.64
N GLU A 135 -0.43 -34.28 -6.62
CA GLU A 135 -1.45 -33.23 -6.75
C GLU A 135 -0.87 -31.79 -6.69
N GLU A 136 0.46 -31.64 -6.64
CA GLU A 136 1.12 -30.33 -6.50
C GLU A 136 0.70 -29.37 -7.63
N MET A 137 0.66 -29.86 -8.87
CA MET A 137 0.25 -29.05 -10.02
C MET A 137 -1.24 -28.66 -9.99
N ASN A 138 -2.11 -29.51 -9.44
CA ASN A 138 -3.53 -29.20 -9.30
C ASN A 138 -3.76 -28.13 -8.23
N ILE A 139 -3.00 -28.19 -7.13
CA ILE A 139 -2.96 -27.12 -6.11
C ILE A 139 -2.49 -25.82 -6.76
N MET A 140 -1.37 -25.82 -7.48
CA MET A 140 -0.83 -24.61 -8.11
C MET A 140 -1.74 -24.07 -9.22
N LYS A 141 -2.49 -24.93 -9.90
CA LYS A 141 -3.48 -24.48 -10.88
C LYS A 141 -4.54 -23.59 -10.23
N GLN A 142 -5.15 -24.05 -9.14
CA GLN A 142 -6.18 -23.28 -8.43
C GLN A 142 -5.59 -22.08 -7.67
N LEU A 143 -4.49 -22.32 -6.95
CA LEU A 143 -3.90 -21.33 -6.04
C LEU A 143 -3.13 -20.23 -6.77
N VAL A 144 -2.50 -20.56 -7.90
CA VAL A 144 -1.61 -19.67 -8.65
C VAL A 144 -2.16 -19.31 -10.03
N THR A 145 -2.43 -20.30 -10.86
CA THR A 145 -2.74 -20.06 -12.28
C THR A 145 -4.13 -19.45 -12.51
N GLU A 146 -5.13 -19.90 -11.75
CA GLU A 146 -6.54 -19.49 -11.88
C GLU A 146 -6.92 -18.35 -10.93
N LEU A 147 -6.07 -18.01 -9.97
CA LEU A 147 -6.31 -16.91 -9.06
C LEU A 147 -6.30 -15.57 -9.82
N LYS A 148 -7.40 -14.82 -9.66
CA LYS A 148 -7.57 -13.48 -10.22
C LYS A 148 -7.19 -12.44 -9.16
N PRO A 149 -6.50 -11.33 -9.52
CA PRO A 149 -6.17 -10.26 -8.58
C PRO A 149 -7.38 -9.76 -7.77
N ARG A 150 -8.51 -9.54 -8.44
CA ARG A 150 -9.78 -9.14 -7.78
C ARG A 150 -10.25 -10.11 -6.69
N THR A 151 -10.06 -11.41 -6.89
CA THR A 151 -10.38 -12.41 -5.86
C THR A 151 -9.32 -12.40 -4.77
N ALA A 152 -8.03 -12.27 -5.11
CA ALA A 152 -6.94 -12.21 -4.14
C ALA A 152 -7.09 -11.04 -3.15
N VAL A 153 -7.61 -9.89 -3.61
CA VAL A 153 -7.90 -8.71 -2.78
C VAL A 153 -8.92 -9.00 -1.66
N THR A 154 -9.82 -9.97 -1.85
CA THR A 154 -10.81 -10.33 -0.82
C THR A 154 -10.27 -11.37 0.17
N LEU A 155 -9.02 -11.82 -0.01
CA LEU A 155 -8.39 -12.84 0.81
C LEU A 155 -7.35 -12.20 1.74
N LEU A 156 -6.89 -12.98 2.71
CA LEU A 156 -5.73 -12.62 3.52
C LEU A 156 -4.52 -12.30 2.61
N PRO A 157 -3.85 -11.13 2.76
CA PRO A 157 -2.67 -10.81 1.96
C PRO A 157 -1.58 -11.86 2.11
N GLY A 158 -1.08 -12.39 0.99
CA GLY A 158 -0.10 -13.47 0.99
C GLY A 158 -0.69 -14.87 1.28
N LEU A 159 -2.02 -15.04 1.30
CA LEU A 159 -2.66 -16.34 1.56
C LEU A 159 -2.11 -17.50 0.72
N PRO A 160 -1.91 -17.36 -0.61
CA PRO A 160 -1.25 -18.40 -1.40
C PRO A 160 0.10 -18.83 -0.82
N ALA A 161 0.94 -17.89 -0.40
CA ALA A 161 2.23 -18.19 0.20
C ALA A 161 2.12 -18.93 1.54
N TYR A 162 1.13 -18.58 2.38
CA TYR A 162 0.88 -19.32 3.62
C TYR A 162 0.40 -20.75 3.35
N ILE A 163 -0.56 -20.93 2.44
CA ILE A 163 -1.06 -22.27 2.09
C ILE A 163 0.09 -23.15 1.57
N VAL A 164 0.92 -22.64 0.65
CA VAL A 164 2.09 -23.38 0.14
C VAL A 164 3.07 -23.69 1.27
N PHE A 165 3.35 -22.74 2.17
CA PHE A 165 4.24 -22.98 3.29
C PHE A 165 3.70 -24.03 4.28
N MET A 166 2.39 -24.02 4.57
CA MET A 166 1.74 -25.02 5.42
C MET A 166 1.78 -26.42 4.78
N CYS A 167 1.74 -26.51 3.45
CA CYS A 167 2.01 -27.75 2.72
C CYS A 167 3.49 -28.18 2.84
N ILE A 168 4.45 -27.24 2.72
CA ILE A 168 5.88 -27.51 2.92
C ILE A 168 6.15 -28.05 4.34
N ARG A 169 5.50 -27.46 5.36
CA ARG A 169 5.61 -27.94 6.74
C ARG A 169 5.12 -29.38 6.89
N HIS A 170 4.03 -29.74 6.23
CA HIS A 170 3.56 -31.13 6.23
C HIS A 170 4.57 -32.06 5.55
N THR A 171 5.14 -31.67 4.40
CA THR A 171 6.15 -32.49 3.70
C THR A 171 7.42 -32.68 4.53
N ASP A 172 7.85 -31.65 5.27
CA ASP A 172 8.93 -31.73 6.25
C ASP A 172 8.55 -32.69 7.39
N TYR A 173 7.33 -32.57 7.94
CA TYR A 173 6.85 -33.43 9.03
C TYR A 173 6.85 -34.94 8.68
N ILE A 174 6.44 -35.30 7.46
CA ILE A 174 6.47 -36.70 6.99
C ILE A 174 7.82 -37.12 6.40
N ASN A 175 8.80 -36.21 6.38
CA ASN A 175 10.15 -36.41 5.85
C ASN A 175 10.17 -36.90 4.39
N ASP A 176 9.37 -36.27 3.53
CA ASP A 176 9.28 -36.58 2.09
C ASP A 176 10.00 -35.50 1.25
N GLU A 177 11.27 -35.76 0.94
CA GLU A 177 12.15 -34.80 0.24
C GLU A 177 11.72 -34.56 -1.22
N ASP A 178 11.28 -35.61 -1.91
CA ASP A 178 10.85 -35.50 -3.30
C ASP A 178 9.56 -34.68 -3.40
N LYS A 179 8.67 -34.81 -2.43
CA LYS A 179 7.43 -34.04 -2.36
C LYS A 179 7.65 -32.57 -2.05
N VAL A 180 8.57 -32.21 -1.15
CA VAL A 180 8.92 -30.79 -0.93
C VAL A 180 9.56 -30.18 -2.17
N ARG A 181 10.45 -30.92 -2.84
CA ARG A 181 11.10 -30.49 -4.10
C ARG A 181 10.06 -30.28 -5.20
N ALA A 182 9.15 -31.24 -5.38
CA ALA A 182 8.07 -31.16 -6.36
C ALA A 182 7.15 -29.96 -6.09
N LEU A 183 6.79 -29.71 -4.82
CA LEU A 183 5.91 -28.61 -4.42
C LEU A 183 6.54 -27.24 -4.70
N ILE A 184 7.80 -27.02 -4.30
CA ILE A 184 8.50 -25.76 -4.54
C ILE A 184 8.73 -25.54 -6.04
N SER A 185 9.08 -26.60 -6.78
CA SER A 185 9.20 -26.56 -8.25
C SER A 185 7.87 -26.20 -8.92
N ALA A 186 6.76 -26.83 -8.50
CA ALA A 186 5.43 -26.53 -9.01
C ALA A 186 5.02 -25.06 -8.76
N PHE A 187 5.30 -24.54 -7.56
CA PHE A 187 5.05 -23.13 -7.22
C PHE A 187 5.85 -22.19 -8.11
N THR A 188 7.18 -22.34 -8.13
CA THR A 188 8.08 -21.46 -8.91
C THR A 188 7.75 -21.48 -10.40
N ASN A 189 7.46 -22.65 -10.98
CA ASN A 189 7.10 -22.78 -12.38
C ASN A 189 5.72 -22.16 -12.69
N SER A 190 4.75 -22.32 -11.79
CA SER A 190 3.42 -21.73 -11.96
C SER A 190 3.45 -20.21 -11.86
N VAL A 191 4.21 -19.65 -10.91
CA VAL A 191 4.42 -18.20 -10.79
C VAL A 191 5.10 -17.65 -12.06
N LYS A 192 6.20 -18.26 -12.51
CA LYS A 192 6.88 -17.88 -13.75
C LYS A 192 5.93 -17.91 -14.95
N LYS A 193 5.06 -18.93 -15.04
CA LYS A 193 4.05 -19.06 -16.10
C LYS A 193 3.02 -17.94 -16.05
N VAL A 194 2.51 -17.59 -14.87
CA VAL A 194 1.53 -16.50 -14.72
C VAL A 194 2.14 -15.15 -15.07
N ILE A 195 3.35 -14.85 -14.58
CA ILE A 195 4.06 -13.60 -14.88
C ILE A 195 4.32 -13.47 -16.39
N LYS A 196 4.80 -14.53 -17.05
CA LYS A 196 5.02 -14.50 -18.51
C LYS A 196 3.71 -14.31 -19.30
N LYS A 197 2.64 -14.99 -18.88
CA LYS A 197 1.34 -14.94 -19.55
C LYS A 197 0.60 -13.61 -19.35
N ARG A 198 0.77 -12.97 -18.19
CA ARG A 198 0.06 -11.75 -17.78
C ARG A 198 1.04 -10.58 -17.58
N HIS A 199 2.07 -10.47 -18.41
CA HIS A 199 3.14 -9.48 -18.23
C HIS A 199 2.69 -8.02 -18.37
N GLU A 200 1.57 -7.78 -19.05
CA GLU A 200 0.94 -6.44 -19.15
C GLU A 200 0.11 -6.07 -17.91
N ASP A 201 -0.27 -7.05 -17.09
CA ASP A 201 -1.07 -6.86 -15.87
C ASP A 201 -0.16 -6.55 -14.68
N PHE A 202 -0.15 -5.26 -14.29
CA PHE A 202 0.66 -4.77 -13.17
C PHE A 202 0.20 -5.39 -11.84
N GLU A 203 -1.12 -5.50 -11.62
CA GLU A 203 -1.67 -6.07 -10.38
C GLU A 203 -1.28 -7.54 -10.22
N SER A 204 -1.36 -8.33 -11.29
CA SER A 204 -0.90 -9.73 -11.26
C SER A 204 0.59 -9.83 -10.93
N THR A 205 1.43 -8.94 -11.47
CA THR A 205 2.87 -8.95 -11.22
C THR A 205 3.19 -8.60 -9.77
N VAL A 206 2.55 -7.57 -9.21
CA VAL A 206 2.71 -7.18 -7.79
C VAL A 206 2.20 -8.29 -6.86
N LEU A 207 1.04 -8.89 -7.15
CA LEU A 207 0.48 -9.99 -6.36
C LEU A 207 1.47 -11.14 -6.22
N TRP A 208 2.13 -11.53 -7.32
CA TRP A 208 3.07 -12.65 -7.33
C TRP A 208 4.45 -12.30 -6.79
N LEU A 209 4.88 -11.03 -6.90
CA LEU A 209 6.05 -10.55 -6.17
C LEU A 209 5.81 -10.68 -4.66
N SER A 210 4.69 -10.14 -4.17
CA SER A 210 4.31 -10.18 -2.75
C SER A 210 4.21 -11.61 -2.21
N ASN A 211 3.55 -12.51 -2.93
CA ASN A 211 3.44 -13.91 -2.51
C ASN A 211 4.79 -14.65 -2.56
N THR A 212 5.66 -14.35 -3.53
CA THR A 212 7.01 -14.95 -3.58
C THR A 212 7.85 -14.50 -2.39
N LEU A 213 7.83 -13.20 -2.07
CA LEU A 213 8.52 -12.65 -0.91
C LEU A 213 7.94 -13.20 0.40
N ARG A 214 6.61 -13.28 0.52
CA ARG A 214 5.98 -13.86 1.71
C ARG A 214 6.37 -15.32 1.92
N LEU A 215 6.42 -16.14 0.86
CA LEU A 215 6.88 -17.52 0.96
C LEU A 215 8.34 -17.59 1.41
N LEU A 216 9.21 -16.76 0.82
CA LEU A 216 10.61 -16.64 1.22
C LEU A 216 10.75 -16.23 2.69
N HIS A 217 9.96 -15.26 3.16
CA HIS A 217 9.95 -14.82 4.55
C HIS A 217 9.45 -15.92 5.49
N ASN A 218 8.39 -16.65 5.12
CA ASN A 218 7.92 -17.79 5.92
C ASN A 218 9.02 -18.87 6.04
N MET A 219 9.71 -19.20 4.94
CA MET A 219 10.84 -20.15 4.96
C MET A 219 12.06 -19.67 5.77
N LYS A 220 12.18 -18.36 6.02
CA LYS A 220 13.18 -17.81 6.95
C LYS A 220 12.66 -17.83 8.39
N GLN A 221 11.45 -17.34 8.62
CA GLN A 221 10.82 -17.19 9.94
C GLN A 221 10.68 -18.53 10.69
N TYR A 222 10.34 -19.58 9.95
CA TYR A 222 10.10 -20.92 10.48
C TYR A 222 11.25 -21.89 10.15
N SER A 223 12.45 -21.39 9.84
CA SER A 223 13.60 -22.23 9.51
C SER A 223 14.23 -22.96 10.70
N GLY A 224 13.91 -22.54 11.92
CA GLY A 224 14.63 -22.97 13.13
C GLY A 224 15.84 -22.09 13.49
N ASP A 225 16.24 -21.15 12.62
CA ASP A 225 17.36 -20.25 12.87
C ASP A 225 16.95 -19.11 13.83
N ARG A 226 17.71 -18.98 14.93
CA ARG A 226 17.49 -17.97 15.97
C ARG A 226 17.55 -16.54 15.44
N ALA A 227 18.28 -16.29 14.35
CA ALA A 227 18.34 -14.97 13.71
C ALA A 227 16.97 -14.50 13.22
N PHE A 228 16.12 -15.42 12.77
CA PHE A 228 14.79 -15.13 12.22
C PHE A 228 13.64 -15.33 13.23
N GLN A 229 13.93 -15.90 14.40
CA GLN A 229 12.93 -16.17 15.45
C GLN A 229 12.73 -15.03 16.45
N LYS A 230 13.51 -13.94 16.37
CA LYS A 230 13.50 -12.85 17.35
C LYS A 230 12.11 -12.22 17.56
N MET A 231 11.29 -12.18 16.51
CA MET A 231 9.94 -11.60 16.51
C MET A 231 8.83 -12.66 16.62
N ASN A 232 9.19 -13.95 16.73
CA ASN A 232 8.21 -15.03 16.77
C ASN A 232 7.59 -15.18 18.16
N THR A 233 6.32 -15.55 18.17
CA THR A 233 5.67 -16.07 19.38
C THR A 233 6.20 -17.47 19.72
N PRO A 234 6.04 -17.94 20.98
CA PRO A 234 6.40 -19.31 21.35
C PRO A 234 5.73 -20.36 20.44
N LYS A 235 4.45 -20.11 20.09
CA LYS A 235 3.68 -20.99 19.21
C LYS A 235 4.23 -21.05 17.78
N GLN A 236 4.66 -19.91 17.24
CA GLN A 236 5.32 -19.87 15.93
C GLN A 236 6.67 -20.61 15.95
N ASN A 237 7.40 -20.58 17.07
CA ASN A 237 8.65 -21.32 17.19
C ASN A 237 8.42 -22.84 17.23
N GLU A 238 7.34 -23.33 17.84
CA GLU A 238 6.95 -24.75 17.81
C GLU A 238 6.65 -25.25 16.38
N GLN A 239 6.30 -24.33 15.49
CA GLN A 239 5.92 -24.58 14.10
C GLN A 239 7.10 -24.56 13.12
N CYS A 240 8.35 -24.40 13.58
CA CYS A 240 9.52 -24.45 12.71
C CYS A 240 9.69 -25.82 12.04
N LEU A 241 10.32 -25.78 10.85
CA LEU A 241 10.78 -26.98 10.15
C LEU A 241 11.80 -27.74 11.01
N ARG A 242 11.81 -29.06 10.88
CA ARG A 242 12.61 -29.95 11.74
C ARG A 242 13.58 -30.82 10.96
N ASN A 243 13.27 -31.19 9.72
CA ASN A 243 14.00 -32.22 8.99
C ASN A 243 14.82 -31.64 7.83
N PHE A 244 14.31 -30.65 7.11
CA PHE A 244 14.94 -30.12 5.90
C PHE A 244 15.56 -28.72 6.09
N ASP A 245 16.79 -28.55 5.61
CA ASP A 245 17.35 -27.23 5.35
C ASP A 245 16.95 -26.77 3.94
N LEU A 246 16.12 -25.73 3.89
CA LEU A 246 15.62 -25.19 2.62
C LEU A 246 16.41 -23.98 2.12
N SER A 247 17.67 -23.79 2.57
CA SER A 247 18.54 -22.67 2.19
C SER A 247 18.68 -22.48 0.67
N GLU A 248 18.92 -23.56 -0.08
CA GLU A 248 19.05 -23.49 -1.54
C GLU A 248 17.75 -23.03 -2.21
N TYR A 249 16.61 -23.56 -1.74
CA TYR A 249 15.30 -23.15 -2.23
C TYR A 249 14.98 -21.69 -1.89
N ARG A 250 15.45 -21.17 -0.74
CA ARG A 250 15.35 -19.74 -0.41
C ARG A 250 16.11 -18.88 -1.40
N GLN A 251 17.30 -19.32 -1.86
CA GLN A 251 18.04 -18.59 -2.89
C GLN A 251 17.26 -18.58 -4.21
N VAL A 252 16.70 -19.71 -4.64
CA VAL A 252 15.86 -19.80 -5.85
C VAL A 252 14.66 -18.84 -5.77
N LEU A 253 13.98 -18.76 -4.63
CA LEU A 253 12.87 -17.82 -4.42
C LEU A 253 13.35 -16.36 -4.41
N SER A 254 14.52 -16.08 -3.83
CA SER A 254 15.13 -14.75 -3.85
C SER A 254 15.44 -14.30 -5.28
N ASP A 255 16.10 -15.15 -6.08
CA ASP A 255 16.42 -14.86 -7.48
C ASP A 255 15.14 -14.66 -8.30
N MET A 256 14.11 -15.47 -8.05
CA MET A 256 12.81 -15.31 -8.67
C MET A 256 12.15 -13.98 -8.27
N ALA A 257 12.22 -13.56 -7.01
CA ALA A 257 11.69 -12.27 -6.56
C ALA A 257 12.42 -11.09 -7.23
N VAL A 258 13.75 -11.17 -7.36
CA VAL A 258 14.55 -10.17 -8.11
C VAL A 258 14.08 -10.11 -9.57
N TRP A 259 13.93 -11.26 -10.23
CA TRP A 259 13.46 -11.33 -11.61
C TRP A 259 12.06 -10.72 -11.80
N ILE A 260 11.11 -11.03 -10.90
CA ILE A 260 9.76 -10.45 -10.94
C ILE A 260 9.84 -8.93 -10.70
N PHE A 261 10.62 -8.49 -9.72
CA PHE A 261 10.78 -7.06 -9.40
C PHE A 261 11.37 -6.26 -10.56
N GLN A 262 12.40 -6.78 -11.21
CA GLN A 262 12.98 -6.14 -12.41
C GLN A 262 11.95 -6.04 -13.54
N GLY A 263 11.14 -7.08 -13.75
CA GLY A 263 10.03 -7.05 -14.70
C GLY A 263 8.96 -6.01 -14.33
N LEU A 264 8.64 -5.89 -13.04
CA LEU A 264 7.70 -4.91 -12.50
C LEU A 264 8.15 -3.47 -12.75
N ILE A 265 9.41 -3.15 -12.43
CA ILE A 265 9.99 -1.81 -12.64
C ILE A 265 10.03 -1.47 -14.13
N LYS A 266 10.38 -2.42 -14.99
CA LYS A 266 10.35 -2.22 -16.44
C LYS A 266 8.94 -1.90 -16.93
N SER A 267 7.94 -2.69 -16.53
CA SER A 267 6.54 -2.46 -16.91
C SER A 267 6.01 -1.12 -16.40
N PHE A 268 6.36 -0.75 -15.16
CA PHE A 268 6.03 0.53 -14.56
C PHE A 268 6.60 1.70 -15.37
N ALA A 269 7.88 1.63 -15.74
CA ALA A 269 8.55 2.65 -16.54
C ALA A 269 7.89 2.79 -17.92
N GLU A 270 7.61 1.67 -18.60
CA GLU A 270 6.94 1.66 -19.91
C GLU A 270 5.52 2.27 -19.85
N LYS A 271 4.77 2.04 -18.77
CA LYS A 271 3.42 2.60 -18.58
C LYS A 271 3.43 4.09 -18.25
N ILE A 272 4.43 4.56 -17.51
CA ILE A 272 4.51 5.97 -17.10
C ILE A 272 5.12 6.84 -18.18
N GLN A 273 6.06 6.32 -18.97
CA GLN A 273 6.79 7.07 -20.00
C GLN A 273 5.89 7.95 -20.90
N PRO A 274 4.72 7.49 -21.40
CA PRO A 274 3.83 8.30 -22.24
C PRO A 274 3.20 9.49 -21.52
N PHE A 275 3.09 9.45 -20.19
CA PHE A 275 2.51 10.54 -19.38
C PHE A 275 3.54 11.58 -18.97
N ILE A 276 4.83 11.21 -18.92
CA ILE A 276 5.90 12.13 -18.50
C ILE A 276 5.96 13.35 -19.42
N VAL A 277 6.02 13.14 -20.75
CA VAL A 277 6.19 14.24 -21.71
C VAL A 277 4.97 15.17 -21.70
N PRO A 278 3.72 14.69 -21.84
CA PRO A 278 2.54 15.56 -21.81
C PRO A 278 2.34 16.27 -20.47
N ALA A 279 2.62 15.61 -19.34
CA ALA A 279 2.39 16.17 -18.01
C ALA A 279 3.49 17.13 -17.54
N ILE A 280 4.75 16.85 -17.89
CA ILE A 280 5.91 17.59 -17.37
C ILE A 280 6.44 18.59 -18.39
N LEU A 281 6.34 18.30 -19.69
CA LEU A 281 6.91 19.14 -20.75
C LEU A 281 5.87 19.92 -21.58
N GLU A 282 4.66 19.40 -21.77
CA GLU A 282 3.68 20.01 -22.71
C GLU A 282 2.48 20.70 -22.05
N HIS A 283 2.12 20.35 -20.80
CA HIS A 283 0.93 20.88 -20.14
C HIS A 283 1.20 22.18 -19.37
N GLU A 284 0.59 23.27 -19.82
CA GLU A 284 0.57 24.57 -19.15
C GLU A 284 -0.65 24.66 -18.20
N GLU A 285 -0.44 24.87 -16.89
CA GLU A 285 -1.54 24.99 -15.92
C GLU A 285 -2.34 26.30 -16.04
N ILE A 286 -1.79 27.28 -16.76
CA ILE A 286 -2.35 28.62 -16.96
C ILE A 286 -2.53 28.84 -18.47
N PRO A 287 -3.79 28.89 -18.97
CA PRO A 287 -4.05 29.13 -20.40
C PRO A 287 -3.59 30.53 -20.83
N GLY A 288 -2.72 30.61 -21.85
CA GLY A 288 -2.28 31.87 -22.45
C GLY A 288 -0.80 32.24 -22.26
N ILE A 289 0.02 31.36 -21.67
CA ILE A 289 1.46 31.59 -21.45
C ILE A 289 2.31 31.25 -22.70
N SER A 290 1.90 30.29 -23.54
CA SER A 290 2.51 30.06 -24.87
C SER A 290 2.05 31.05 -25.95
N GLY A 291 2.34 32.33 -25.75
CA GLY A 291 2.13 33.36 -26.76
C GLY A 291 3.30 33.48 -27.73
N ASN A 292 3.40 32.61 -28.75
CA ASN A 292 3.97 32.95 -30.07
C ASN A 292 3.83 31.81 -31.09
N LYS A 293 2.64 31.66 -31.67
CA LYS A 293 2.61 31.43 -33.12
C LYS A 293 2.82 32.79 -33.78
N PRO A 294 3.82 32.97 -34.66
CA PRO A 294 4.03 34.25 -35.31
C PRO A 294 2.75 34.63 -36.06
N SER A 295 2.22 35.80 -35.71
CA SER A 295 1.13 36.45 -36.42
C SER A 295 1.56 36.72 -37.86
N GLY A 296 1.36 35.73 -38.73
CA GLY A 296 1.88 35.79 -40.09
C GLY A 296 1.23 34.89 -41.11
N PHE A 297 0.23 34.05 -40.79
CA PHE A 297 -0.63 33.45 -41.82
C PHE A 297 -1.99 33.08 -41.21
N ARG A 298 -2.99 33.91 -41.51
CA ARG A 298 -4.40 33.67 -41.21
C ARG A 298 -4.93 32.63 -42.21
N GLY A 299 -4.54 31.37 -42.02
CA GLY A 299 -5.17 30.23 -42.69
C GLY A 299 -6.44 29.86 -41.93
N ARG A 300 -7.61 30.03 -42.55
CA ARG A 300 -8.88 29.50 -42.05
C ARG A 300 -8.76 27.99 -41.86
N ALA A 301 -8.63 27.54 -40.61
CA ALA A 301 -8.83 26.15 -40.26
C ALA A 301 -10.13 26.05 -39.44
N SER A 302 -11.06 25.30 -40.03
CA SER A 302 -12.37 24.95 -39.51
C SER A 302 -12.29 24.45 -38.07
N SER A 303 -13.30 24.84 -37.28
CA SER A 303 -13.66 24.20 -36.02
C SER A 303 -13.87 22.70 -36.26
N VAL A 304 -12.88 21.89 -35.90
CA VAL A 304 -13.08 20.47 -35.62
C VAL A 304 -12.80 20.33 -34.14
N GLU A 305 -13.88 20.22 -33.37
CA GLU A 305 -13.86 19.83 -31.96
C GLU A 305 -12.98 18.57 -31.83
N SER A 306 -11.82 18.73 -31.21
CA SER A 306 -11.07 17.57 -30.72
C SER A 306 -11.73 17.15 -29.41
N PRO A 307 -12.01 15.86 -29.20
CA PRO A 307 -12.81 15.40 -28.08
C PRO A 307 -12.10 15.74 -26.77
N VAL A 308 -12.83 16.45 -25.93
CA VAL A 308 -12.48 16.83 -24.57
C VAL A 308 -12.21 15.56 -23.76
N THR A 309 -10.94 15.28 -23.48
CA THR A 309 -10.58 14.58 -22.24
C THR A 309 -10.47 15.64 -21.15
N ASP A 310 -11.50 15.75 -20.30
CA ASP A 310 -11.66 16.74 -19.20
C ASP A 310 -10.57 16.69 -18.10
N GLN A 311 -9.48 15.95 -18.29
CA GLN A 311 -8.44 15.76 -17.27
C GLN A 311 -7.11 16.35 -17.71
N LYS A 312 -6.58 17.27 -16.90
CA LYS A 312 -5.24 17.84 -17.03
C LYS A 312 -4.18 16.71 -17.07
N PRO A 313 -3.26 16.67 -18.06
CA PRO A 313 -2.14 15.73 -18.12
C PRO A 313 -1.36 15.53 -16.80
N THR A 314 -1.13 16.58 -16.01
CA THR A 314 -0.51 16.49 -14.67
C THR A 314 -1.34 15.64 -13.70
N LYS A 315 -2.67 15.77 -13.74
CA LYS A 315 -3.60 14.98 -12.96
C LYS A 315 -3.63 13.52 -13.42
N MET A 316 -3.48 13.26 -14.72
CA MET A 316 -3.39 11.90 -15.26
C MET A 316 -2.11 11.19 -14.79
N LEU A 317 -0.96 11.87 -14.83
CA LEU A 317 0.30 11.33 -14.31
C LEU A 317 0.21 11.06 -12.80
N LEU A 318 -0.32 12.00 -12.02
CA LEU A 318 -0.50 11.83 -10.58
C LEU A 318 -1.46 10.69 -10.26
N GLN A 319 -2.56 10.56 -11.01
CA GLN A 319 -3.52 9.48 -10.85
C GLN A 319 -2.87 8.12 -11.15
N GLU A 320 -2.07 8.03 -12.21
CA GLU A 320 -1.39 6.79 -12.58
C GLU A 320 -0.33 6.39 -11.53
N LEU A 321 0.48 7.34 -11.06
CA LEU A 321 1.43 7.12 -9.95
C LEU A 321 0.72 6.69 -8.66
N THR A 322 -0.38 7.36 -8.33
CA THR A 322 -1.20 7.04 -7.15
C THR A 322 -1.80 5.64 -7.23
N ASN A 323 -2.30 5.24 -8.42
CA ASN A 323 -2.85 3.91 -8.64
C ASN A 323 -1.79 2.83 -8.42
N HIS A 324 -0.61 2.99 -9.00
CA HIS A 324 0.48 2.04 -8.83
C HIS A 324 1.00 1.99 -7.38
N HIS A 325 1.13 3.14 -6.70
CA HIS A 325 1.48 3.18 -5.28
C HIS A 325 0.45 2.45 -4.41
N LYS A 326 -0.85 2.70 -4.63
CA LYS A 326 -1.93 1.98 -3.92
C LYS A 326 -1.84 0.48 -4.11
N ILE A 327 -1.56 0.01 -5.33
CA ILE A 327 -1.41 -1.43 -5.63
C ILE A 327 -0.19 -2.00 -4.87
N LEU A 328 0.96 -1.33 -4.90
CA LEU A 328 2.17 -1.76 -4.20
C LEU A 328 1.95 -1.86 -2.68
N THR A 329 1.40 -0.80 -2.08
CA THR A 329 1.09 -0.73 -0.65
C THR A 329 0.04 -1.77 -0.26
N PHE A 330 -1.00 -1.97 -1.07
CA PHE A 330 -2.05 -2.96 -0.79
C PHE A 330 -1.50 -4.38 -0.68
N TYR A 331 -0.58 -4.76 -1.57
CA TYR A 331 0.04 -6.09 -1.54
C TYR A 331 1.22 -6.17 -0.56
N GLY A 332 1.47 -5.14 0.25
CA GLY A 332 2.50 -5.13 1.29
C GLY A 332 3.92 -5.19 0.74
N VAL A 333 4.12 -4.74 -0.51
CA VAL A 333 5.45 -4.45 -1.04
C VAL A 333 5.78 -3.04 -0.58
N ASP A 334 6.60 -2.93 0.46
CA ASP A 334 6.91 -1.64 1.07
C ASP A 334 7.65 -0.74 0.06
N PRO A 335 7.00 0.30 -0.49
CA PRO A 335 7.59 1.14 -1.54
C PRO A 335 8.56 2.17 -0.95
N GLU A 336 8.56 2.37 0.37
CA GLU A 336 9.13 3.55 1.01
C GLU A 336 10.63 3.69 0.81
N GLU A 337 11.41 2.61 0.71
CA GLU A 337 12.85 2.69 0.40
C GLU A 337 13.13 2.76 -1.12
N GLN A 338 12.23 2.23 -1.95
CA GLN A 338 12.48 1.99 -3.38
C GLN A 338 11.97 3.12 -4.28
N LEU A 339 10.93 3.85 -3.85
CA LEU A 339 10.40 5.01 -4.55
C LEU A 339 11.05 6.34 -4.12
N GLN A 340 11.94 6.33 -3.13
CA GLN A 340 12.66 7.55 -2.71
C GLN A 340 13.32 8.31 -3.86
N PRO A 341 14.00 7.68 -4.83
CA PRO A 341 14.61 8.43 -5.93
C PRO A 341 13.57 9.21 -6.75
N ILE A 342 12.37 8.67 -6.96
CA ILE A 342 11.30 9.30 -7.73
C ILE A 342 10.62 10.41 -6.92
N ILE A 343 10.37 10.15 -5.63
CA ILE A 343 9.80 11.14 -4.70
C ILE A 343 10.74 12.35 -4.57
N GLN A 344 12.04 12.11 -4.39
CA GLN A 344 13.04 13.17 -4.30
C GLN A 344 13.23 13.92 -5.62
N ALA A 345 13.12 13.25 -6.77
CA ALA A 345 13.14 13.92 -8.07
C ALA A 345 11.94 14.86 -8.26
N ALA A 346 10.75 14.46 -7.80
CA ALA A 346 9.57 15.32 -7.80
C ALA A 346 9.73 16.53 -6.86
N HIS A 347 10.27 16.31 -5.65
CA HIS A 347 10.57 17.41 -4.73
C HIS A 347 11.65 18.36 -5.28
N LEU A 348 12.67 17.86 -5.99
CA LEU A 348 13.69 18.69 -6.66
C LEU A 348 13.10 19.62 -7.72
N LEU A 349 12.11 19.15 -8.48
CA LEU A 349 11.41 19.98 -9.47
C LEU A 349 10.63 21.12 -8.80
N GLN A 350 10.05 20.87 -7.64
CA GLN A 350 9.23 21.83 -6.89
C GLN A 350 10.04 22.75 -5.95
N ALA A 351 11.29 22.41 -5.67
CA ALA A 351 12.13 23.17 -4.74
C ALA A 351 12.55 24.53 -5.32
N ARG A 352 12.81 25.48 -4.42
CA ARG A 352 13.44 26.76 -4.76
C ARG A 352 14.91 26.52 -5.16
N LYS A 353 15.38 27.28 -6.14
CA LYS A 353 16.66 27.05 -6.82
C LYS A 353 17.57 28.28 -6.67
N THR A 354 17.63 28.84 -5.46
CA THR A 354 18.49 29.99 -5.12
C THR A 354 19.81 29.53 -4.50
N GLU A 355 20.83 30.39 -4.47
CA GLU A 355 22.14 30.00 -3.91
C GLU A 355 22.11 29.62 -2.43
N GLU A 356 21.11 30.09 -1.68
CA GLU A 356 20.89 29.76 -0.26
C GLU A 356 20.29 28.37 -0.08
N ASP A 357 19.60 27.86 -1.10
CA ASP A 357 18.88 26.56 -1.07
C ASP A 357 19.78 25.37 -1.43
N VAL A 358 21.02 25.60 -1.87
CA VAL A 358 21.93 24.55 -2.39
C VAL A 358 22.10 23.42 -1.38
N ALA A 359 22.30 23.73 -0.10
CA ALA A 359 22.49 22.72 0.95
C ALA A 359 21.22 21.89 1.18
N SER A 360 20.06 22.55 1.27
CA SER A 360 18.77 21.89 1.46
C SER A 360 18.41 20.97 0.28
N VAL A 361 18.68 21.42 -0.95
CA VAL A 361 18.46 20.62 -2.16
C VAL A 361 19.37 19.38 -2.19
N CYS A 362 20.64 19.51 -1.77
CA CYS A 362 21.57 18.38 -1.69
C CYS A 362 21.16 17.36 -0.61
N GLU A 363 20.64 17.83 0.53
CA GLU A 363 20.18 16.98 1.63
C GLU A 363 18.86 16.25 1.28
N MET A 364 17.92 16.97 0.66
CA MET A 364 16.64 16.44 0.20
C MET A 364 16.80 15.36 -0.88
N CYS A 365 17.82 15.47 -1.74
CA CYS A 365 18.06 14.56 -2.86
C CYS A 365 19.06 13.43 -2.55
N SER A 366 19.10 12.96 -1.31
CA SER A 366 20.07 11.96 -0.82
C SER A 366 20.04 10.59 -1.53
N ALA A 367 18.91 10.22 -2.14
CA ALA A 367 18.71 9.00 -2.92
C ALA A 367 18.91 9.22 -4.44
N LEU A 368 19.26 10.43 -4.87
CA LEU A 368 19.64 10.75 -6.25
C LEU A 368 21.16 10.91 -6.38
N THR A 369 21.70 10.44 -7.50
CA THR A 369 23.10 10.70 -7.85
C THR A 369 23.31 12.18 -8.22
N PRO A 370 24.54 12.71 -8.03
CA PRO A 370 24.85 14.08 -8.44
C PRO A 370 24.53 14.38 -9.91
N LEU A 371 24.72 13.39 -10.78
CA LEU A 371 24.41 13.53 -12.20
C LEU A 371 22.90 13.63 -12.46
N GLN A 372 22.07 12.85 -11.73
CA GLN A 372 20.61 12.95 -11.81
C GLN A 372 20.12 14.33 -11.42
N ILE A 373 20.58 14.84 -10.27
CA ILE A 373 20.23 16.17 -9.76
C ILE A 373 20.62 17.22 -10.81
N CYS A 374 21.85 17.17 -11.32
CA CYS A 374 22.30 18.09 -12.37
C CYS A 374 21.51 17.96 -13.66
N LYS A 375 21.15 16.75 -14.08
CA LYS A 375 20.39 16.53 -15.33
C LYS A 375 18.97 17.06 -15.20
N ILE A 376 18.31 16.81 -14.08
CA ILE A 376 16.98 17.37 -13.77
C ILE A 376 17.04 18.90 -13.76
N LEU A 377 18.03 19.50 -13.09
CA LEU A 377 18.22 20.96 -13.04
C LEU A 377 18.58 21.58 -14.40
N ASN A 378 19.33 20.87 -15.26
CA ASN A 378 19.69 21.36 -16.60
C ASN A 378 18.54 21.20 -17.61
N LEU A 379 17.71 20.17 -17.47
CA LEU A 379 16.52 19.96 -18.28
C LEU A 379 15.31 20.75 -17.76
N TYR A 380 15.44 21.36 -16.58
CA TYR A 380 14.44 22.21 -16.00
C TYR A 380 14.16 23.40 -16.91
N THR A 381 12.95 23.41 -17.45
CA THR A 381 12.43 24.50 -18.26
C THR A 381 11.42 25.24 -17.38
N PRO A 382 11.79 26.39 -16.80
CA PRO A 382 10.85 27.17 -16.02
C PRO A 382 9.70 27.64 -16.90
N VAL A 383 8.54 27.81 -16.30
CA VAL A 383 7.41 28.47 -16.95
C VAL A 383 7.70 29.97 -16.98
N ASP A 384 7.65 30.60 -18.15
CA ASP A 384 7.97 32.02 -18.31
C ASP A 384 7.10 32.91 -17.38
N GLU A 385 7.74 33.93 -16.80
CA GLU A 385 7.24 34.97 -15.87
C GLU A 385 7.18 34.68 -14.36
N PHE A 386 7.21 33.42 -13.87
CA PHE A 386 7.10 33.13 -12.42
C PHE A 386 8.28 32.41 -11.80
N GLU A 387 9.12 31.78 -12.61
CA GLU A 387 10.38 31.20 -12.17
C GLU A 387 11.51 31.62 -13.09
N GLN A 388 12.64 31.96 -12.49
CA GLN A 388 13.85 32.18 -13.24
C GLN A 388 14.44 30.83 -13.65
N ARG A 389 15.02 30.78 -14.86
CA ARG A 389 15.86 29.65 -15.26
C ARG A 389 16.85 29.37 -14.16
N VAL A 390 17.03 28.07 -13.87
CA VAL A 390 17.99 27.61 -12.88
C VAL A 390 19.33 28.30 -13.17
N PRO A 391 19.84 29.13 -12.25
CA PRO A 391 21.06 29.87 -12.51
C PRO A 391 22.21 28.90 -12.76
N VAL A 392 23.03 29.16 -13.77
CA VAL A 392 24.23 28.35 -14.04
C VAL A 392 25.17 28.34 -12.82
N ALA A 393 25.19 29.43 -12.05
CA ALA A 393 25.90 29.52 -10.77
C ALA A 393 25.36 28.56 -9.71
N PHE A 394 24.03 28.40 -9.60
CA PHE A 394 23.38 27.44 -8.72
C PHE A 394 23.76 26.00 -9.10
N ILE A 395 23.68 25.65 -10.39
CA ILE A 395 24.07 24.31 -10.89
C ILE A 395 25.54 24.02 -10.60
N ARG A 396 26.44 25.01 -10.76
CA ARG A 396 27.87 24.86 -10.43
C ARG A 396 28.11 24.66 -8.94
N LYS A 397 27.38 25.36 -8.06
CA LYS A 397 27.48 25.20 -6.60
C LYS A 397 26.95 23.84 -6.14
N VAL A 398 25.81 23.40 -6.67
CA VAL A 398 25.26 22.05 -6.47
C VAL A 398 26.27 20.99 -6.95
N GLN A 399 26.87 21.17 -8.12
CA GLN A 399 27.92 20.29 -8.64
C GLN A 399 29.15 20.25 -7.74
N ALA A 400 29.63 21.39 -7.26
CA ALA A 400 30.79 21.47 -6.38
C ALA A 400 30.54 20.77 -5.04
N GLN A 401 29.35 20.95 -4.46
CA GLN A 401 28.96 20.32 -3.19
C GLN A 401 28.75 18.81 -3.33
N LEU A 402 28.34 18.33 -4.52
CA LEU A 402 28.08 16.93 -4.79
C LEU A 402 29.28 16.18 -5.44
N GLN A 403 30.30 16.89 -5.92
CA GLN A 403 31.51 16.30 -6.56
C GLN A 403 32.39 15.50 -5.59
N GLU A 404 32.21 15.64 -4.28
CA GLU A 404 32.83 14.72 -3.29
C GLU A 404 32.25 13.29 -3.33
N LYS A 405 31.16 13.04 -4.07
CA LYS A 405 30.47 11.73 -4.16
C LYS A 405 30.30 11.28 -5.62
N GLN A 406 31.37 10.93 -6.32
CA GLN A 406 31.26 10.51 -7.73
C GLN A 406 30.83 9.05 -7.94
N THR A 407 29.91 8.85 -8.89
CA THR A 407 30.19 8.10 -10.14
C THR A 407 29.23 8.55 -11.27
N LEU A 408 29.77 8.64 -12.49
CA LEU A 408 29.18 9.29 -13.67
C LEU A 408 28.50 8.28 -14.62
N LEU A 409 27.31 8.68 -15.08
CA LEU A 409 26.39 8.12 -16.09
C LEU A 409 25.20 7.36 -15.50
N MET A 410 23.99 7.87 -15.79
CA MET A 410 22.75 7.09 -15.67
C MET A 410 22.55 6.28 -16.94
N ASP A 411 22.59 4.97 -16.82
CA ASP A 411 21.94 4.11 -17.78
C ASP A 411 20.43 4.15 -17.51
N VAL A 412 19.61 4.49 -18.50
CA VAL A 412 18.13 4.47 -18.40
C VAL A 412 17.62 3.03 -18.19
N LYS A 413 18.49 2.02 -18.36
CA LYS A 413 18.28 0.61 -17.99
C LYS A 413 18.86 0.24 -16.63
N TYR A 414 19.48 1.17 -15.90
CA TYR A 414 20.05 0.89 -14.58
C TYR A 414 18.93 0.59 -13.58
N CYS A 415 18.85 -0.66 -13.13
CA CYS A 415 18.08 -1.05 -11.96
C CYS A 415 18.97 -1.01 -10.72
N PHE A 416 18.54 -0.32 -9.68
CA PHE A 416 19.20 -0.41 -8.37
C PHE A 416 19.23 -1.86 -7.90
N PRO A 417 20.33 -2.33 -7.29
CA PRO A 417 20.39 -3.66 -6.71
C PRO A 417 19.34 -3.78 -5.61
N VAL A 418 18.26 -4.50 -5.90
CA VAL A 418 17.16 -4.69 -4.96
C VAL A 418 17.59 -5.58 -3.82
N ARG A 419 17.28 -5.16 -2.59
CA ARG A 419 17.40 -5.99 -1.38
C ARG A 419 16.02 -6.19 -0.79
N PHE A 420 15.73 -7.42 -0.39
CA PHE A 420 14.49 -7.77 0.28
C PHE A 420 14.79 -8.07 1.75
N PRO A 421 14.67 -7.08 2.66
CA PRO A 421 14.88 -7.30 4.08
C PRO A 421 13.90 -8.36 4.60
N PHE A 422 14.31 -9.07 5.66
CA PHE A 422 13.43 -10.05 6.27
C PHE A 422 12.24 -9.37 6.96
N ASN A 423 11.02 -9.75 6.57
CA ASN A 423 9.78 -9.23 7.15
C ASN A 423 8.95 -10.37 7.78
N PRO A 424 9.03 -10.59 9.11
CA PRO A 424 8.30 -11.66 9.78
C PRO A 424 6.79 -11.44 9.74
N SER A 425 6.03 -12.53 9.75
CA SER A 425 4.57 -12.47 9.84
C SER A 425 4.08 -12.66 11.27
N VAL A 426 3.05 -11.90 11.65
CA VAL A 426 2.30 -12.07 12.91
C VAL A 426 1.14 -13.07 12.78
N ILE A 427 0.88 -13.59 11.58
CA ILE A 427 -0.25 -14.49 11.32
C ILE A 427 0.04 -15.87 11.92
N CYS A 428 -0.94 -16.38 12.66
CA CYS A 428 -0.95 -17.72 13.25
C CYS A 428 -1.36 -18.76 12.20
N LEU A 429 -0.49 -19.74 11.91
CA LEU A 429 -0.75 -20.75 10.87
C LEU A 429 -1.91 -21.67 11.24
N GLU A 430 -2.13 -21.91 12.53
CA GLU A 430 -3.22 -22.71 13.08
C GLU A 430 -4.60 -22.11 12.80
N ASP A 431 -4.69 -20.80 12.57
CA ASP A 431 -5.95 -20.09 12.31
C ASP A 431 -6.29 -20.00 10.81
N ILE A 432 -5.33 -20.30 9.93
CA ILE A 432 -5.55 -20.20 8.49
C ILE A 432 -6.48 -21.30 8.01
N GLU A 433 -7.56 -20.93 7.32
CA GLU A 433 -8.50 -21.83 6.65
C GLU A 433 -8.42 -21.61 5.13
N VAL A 434 -8.70 -22.65 4.32
CA VAL A 434 -8.74 -22.53 2.85
C VAL A 434 -10.11 -22.00 2.45
N PRO A 435 -10.22 -20.77 1.89
CA PRO A 435 -11.51 -20.22 1.49
C PRO A 435 -12.14 -21.02 0.35
N GLU A 436 -13.46 -21.23 0.40
CA GLU A 436 -14.20 -22.02 -0.60
C GLU A 436 -14.03 -21.50 -2.03
N VAL A 437 -13.82 -20.20 -2.19
CA VAL A 437 -13.60 -19.55 -3.49
C VAL A 437 -12.38 -20.11 -4.24
N LEU A 438 -11.38 -20.64 -3.51
CA LEU A 438 -10.20 -21.26 -4.12
C LEU A 438 -10.46 -22.68 -4.64
N LYS A 439 -11.58 -23.32 -4.25
CA LYS A 439 -12.01 -24.64 -4.72
C LYS A 439 -10.98 -25.78 -4.55
N ILE A 440 -10.06 -25.65 -3.58
CA ILE A 440 -9.01 -26.64 -3.33
C ILE A 440 -9.51 -27.67 -2.30
N LYS A 441 -10.32 -28.63 -2.76
CA LYS A 441 -10.95 -29.65 -1.87
C LYS A 441 -10.00 -30.75 -1.37
N LEU A 442 -8.82 -30.85 -1.97
CA LEU A 442 -7.84 -31.91 -1.71
C LEU A 442 -6.90 -31.60 -0.53
N LEU A 443 -6.93 -30.37 0.01
CA LEU A 443 -6.15 -29.98 1.19
C LEU A 443 -6.91 -30.37 2.46
N GLU A 444 -6.24 -31.11 3.35
CA GLU A 444 -6.76 -31.43 4.68
C GLU A 444 -5.96 -30.69 5.74
N LYS A 445 -6.67 -29.95 6.62
CA LYS A 445 -6.04 -29.17 7.70
C LYS A 445 -5.66 -30.09 8.86
N LEU A 446 -4.40 -30.05 9.25
CA LEU A 446 -3.82 -30.78 10.38
C LEU A 446 -3.50 -29.84 11.53
#